data_AF-A0A9L0IIW1-F1
#
_entry.id   AF-A0A9L0IIW1-F1
#
_cell.length_a   1.000
_cell.length_b   1.000
_cell.length_c   1.000
_cell.angle_alpha   90.00
_cell.angle_beta   90.00
_cell.angle_gamma   90.00
#
_symmetry.space_group_name_H-M   'P 1'
#
loop_
_entity.id
_entity.type
_entity.pdbx_description
1 polymer ?
#
loop_
_entity_poly.entity_id
_entity_poly.type
_entity_poly.pdbx_seq_one_letter_code
_entity_poly.pdbx_strand_id
1 'polypeptide(L)'
;MSKNADGDQIKDRLEQLRCHFTWDLLIEDTAMPDLENRIFDEIEFLDTKYNVGIHNLLAYVKHLKGQNEEALKSLREAEDLIQEEHGDQSGMRSLVTWGNYAWLYYHMGRLAEAQTYLDKVENTCKKFANPSSYRIDCPQMDCEEGWALLKCGGKNYKRAKACFEKALEVDPENPEFSTGYAITAYRLDGFTGATQMSEAFCLNTLKQAVKLNSEDGYIKVLLALKLQDVGQEAEGEKYIEEALTNTSSQTYVLRYAAKFYRKKGSLDKALQLFKKALKATPSSVFVHHQIGLCYRGQVIQMKKAANWQPRGQDRKNVERIARLAISHLEFALEEKPTLDIAYVDLAEMYIEAGDHRKAEDTYQKVLTMKVLEEEQLQRVHFSYGRFQEFQNKSEDHAIIHYLKAAEIENASFVRDKSIRSLEKLALKKLQRNSFDTETMRILQFIHKLKAEMNKALEGPEAHC
;
A
#
# COMPACT_ATOMS: atom_id res chain seq x y z
N MET A 1 6.17 22.72 -43.66
CA MET A 1 6.05 23.57 -42.45
C MET A 1 4.66 23.51 -41.79
N SER A 2 3.57 23.07 -42.44
CA SER A 2 2.24 23.02 -41.80
C SER A 2 1.98 21.80 -40.89
N LYS A 3 2.57 20.62 -41.16
CA LYS A 3 2.35 19.40 -40.34
C LYS A 3 2.79 19.53 -38.87
N ASN A 4 3.85 20.30 -38.60
CA ASN A 4 4.33 20.48 -37.22
C ASN A 4 3.46 21.47 -36.46
N ALA A 5 2.98 22.55 -37.10
CA ALA A 5 2.11 23.53 -36.46
C ALA A 5 0.75 22.93 -36.06
N ASP A 6 0.21 22.00 -36.86
CA ASP A 6 -1.05 21.31 -36.55
C ASP A 6 -0.89 20.29 -35.41
N GLY A 7 0.25 19.59 -35.38
CA GLY A 7 0.61 18.68 -34.28
C GLY A 7 0.83 19.40 -32.95
N ASP A 8 1.44 20.59 -32.99
CA ASP A 8 1.65 21.44 -31.80
C ASP A 8 0.31 21.96 -31.26
N GLN A 9 -0.62 22.39 -32.12
CA GLN A 9 -1.97 22.81 -31.69
C GLN A 9 -2.81 21.68 -31.09
N ILE A 10 -2.71 20.47 -31.63
CA ILE A 10 -3.41 19.30 -31.05
C ILE A 10 -2.83 19.00 -29.66
N LYS A 11 -1.51 19.06 -29.51
CA LYS A 11 -0.85 18.81 -28.22
C LYS A 11 -1.31 19.79 -27.13
N ASP A 12 -1.38 21.08 -27.43
CA ASP A 12 -1.85 22.09 -26.48
C ASP A 12 -3.30 21.85 -26.01
N ARG A 13 -4.14 21.26 -26.86
CA ARG A 13 -5.52 20.86 -26.50
C ARG A 13 -5.54 19.58 -25.68
N LEU A 14 -4.69 18.62 -26.02
CA LEU A 14 -4.54 17.35 -25.30
C LEU A 14 -4.10 17.57 -23.84
N GLU A 15 -3.19 18.51 -23.61
CA GLU A 15 -2.70 18.87 -22.26
C GLU A 15 -3.80 19.48 -21.36
N GLN A 16 -4.89 19.99 -21.94
CA GLN A 16 -6.03 20.52 -21.18
C GLN A 16 -7.01 19.45 -20.70
N LEU A 17 -6.95 18.24 -21.29
CA LEU A 17 -7.84 17.14 -20.94
C LEU A 17 -7.60 16.68 -19.50
N ARG A 18 -8.62 16.11 -18.87
CA ARG A 18 -8.50 15.39 -17.60
C ARG A 18 -8.61 13.89 -17.86
N CYS A 19 -7.46 13.22 -17.92
CA CYS A 19 -7.38 11.78 -18.17
C CYS A 19 -6.05 11.24 -17.64
N HIS A 20 -5.80 9.96 -17.82
CA HIS A 20 -4.63 9.29 -17.24
C HIS A 20 -3.29 9.88 -17.71
N PHE A 21 -3.26 10.41 -18.94
CA PHE A 21 -2.10 11.07 -19.53
C PHE A 21 -1.76 12.43 -18.92
N THR A 22 -2.71 13.08 -18.25
CA THR A 22 -2.56 14.43 -17.68
C THR A 22 -2.68 14.46 -16.15
N TRP A 23 -2.88 13.30 -15.52
CA TRP A 23 -2.95 13.17 -14.07
C TRP A 23 -1.61 12.94 -13.38
N ASP A 24 -0.48 12.98 -14.10
CA ASP A 24 0.86 12.80 -13.54
C ASP A 24 0.95 11.62 -12.57
N LEU A 25 0.48 10.44 -13.02
CA LEU A 25 0.42 9.24 -12.19
C LEU A 25 1.85 8.76 -11.89
N LEU A 26 2.24 8.80 -10.62
CA LEU A 26 3.57 8.35 -10.22
C LEU A 26 3.61 6.81 -10.17
N ILE A 27 4.00 6.19 -11.29
CA ILE A 27 4.15 4.75 -11.44
C ILE A 27 5.65 4.42 -11.53
N GLU A 28 6.14 3.55 -10.66
CA GLU A 28 7.51 3.05 -10.74
C GLU A 28 7.58 1.91 -11.77
N ASP A 29 8.53 1.95 -12.70
CA ASP A 29 8.70 0.92 -13.74
C ASP A 29 8.79 -0.50 -13.15
N THR A 30 9.50 -0.64 -12.02
CA THR A 30 9.65 -1.92 -11.31
C THR A 30 8.38 -2.44 -10.67
N ALA A 31 7.34 -1.61 -10.51
CA ALA A 31 6.05 -1.98 -9.94
C ALA A 31 4.97 -2.20 -11.02
N MET A 32 5.32 -2.03 -12.29
CA MET A 32 4.35 -2.04 -13.39
C MET A 32 3.75 -3.43 -13.69
N PRO A 33 4.50 -4.56 -13.60
CA PRO A 33 3.92 -5.90 -13.67
C PRO A 33 2.90 -6.18 -12.54
N ASP A 34 3.25 -5.83 -11.29
CA ASP A 34 2.32 -5.92 -10.14
C ASP A 34 1.07 -5.05 -10.35
N LEU A 35 1.23 -3.83 -10.88
CA LEU A 35 0.11 -2.93 -11.16
C LEU A 35 -0.85 -3.53 -12.17
N GLU A 36 -0.35 -4.05 -13.29
CA GLU A 36 -1.17 -4.68 -14.32
C GLU A 36 -1.91 -5.91 -13.79
N ASN A 37 -1.22 -6.80 -13.04
CA ASN A 37 -1.84 -7.95 -12.39
C ASN A 37 -2.96 -7.52 -11.42
N ARG A 38 -2.73 -6.47 -10.61
CA ARG A 38 -3.75 -5.93 -9.71
C ARG A 38 -4.93 -5.34 -10.46
N ILE A 39 -4.74 -4.77 -11.65
CA ILE A 39 -5.83 -4.23 -12.48
C ILE A 39 -6.67 -5.39 -13.03
N PHE A 40 -6.05 -6.45 -13.54
CA PHE A 40 -6.76 -7.66 -13.96
C PHE A 40 -7.56 -8.31 -12.81
N ASP A 41 -6.93 -8.48 -11.64
CA ASP A 41 -7.60 -8.98 -10.44
C ASP A 41 -8.81 -8.12 -10.03
N GLU A 42 -8.79 -6.82 -10.31
CA GLU A 42 -9.90 -5.91 -9.99
C GLU A 42 -11.04 -6.06 -10.98
N ILE A 43 -10.73 -6.06 -12.28
CA ILE A 43 -11.71 -6.28 -13.34
C ILE A 43 -12.46 -7.61 -13.15
N GLU A 44 -11.76 -8.67 -12.74
CA GLU A 44 -12.36 -10.01 -12.62
C GLU A 44 -13.08 -10.25 -11.28
N PHE A 45 -12.57 -9.69 -10.17
CA PHE A 45 -13.01 -10.10 -8.82
C PHE A 45 -13.52 -8.97 -7.91
N LEU A 46 -13.50 -7.71 -8.35
CA LEU A 46 -14.11 -6.62 -7.60
C LEU A 46 -15.48 -6.29 -8.19
N ASP A 47 -16.53 -6.58 -7.42
CA ASP A 47 -17.89 -6.26 -7.80
C ASP A 47 -18.16 -4.78 -7.49
N THR A 48 -17.79 -3.91 -8.41
CA THR A 48 -18.15 -2.49 -8.38
C THR A 48 -19.10 -2.14 -9.52
N LYS A 49 -19.98 -1.18 -9.27
CA LYS A 49 -20.86 -0.62 -10.31
C LYS A 49 -20.10 0.26 -11.31
N TYR A 50 -18.83 0.54 -11.04
CA TYR A 50 -18.06 1.60 -11.69
C TYR A 50 -16.75 1.05 -12.28
N ASN A 51 -16.88 0.19 -13.30
CA ASN A 51 -15.75 -0.52 -13.91
C ASN A 51 -15.04 0.25 -15.04
N VAL A 52 -15.63 1.34 -15.52
CA VAL A 52 -15.07 2.12 -16.64
C VAL A 52 -13.66 2.65 -16.33
N GLY A 53 -13.46 3.20 -15.13
CA GLY A 53 -12.19 3.74 -14.68
C GLY A 53 -11.04 2.72 -14.71
N ILE A 54 -11.30 1.46 -14.32
CA ILE A 54 -10.26 0.44 -14.26
C ILE A 54 -9.81 -0.03 -15.65
N HIS A 55 -10.71 -0.08 -16.64
CA HIS A 55 -10.35 -0.34 -18.04
C HIS A 55 -9.60 0.84 -18.67
N ASN A 56 -9.95 2.08 -18.31
CA ASN A 56 -9.20 3.27 -18.71
C ASN A 56 -7.77 3.28 -18.17
N LEU A 57 -7.59 2.87 -16.90
CA LEU A 57 -6.27 2.72 -16.31
C LEU A 57 -5.49 1.58 -16.97
N LEU A 58 -6.15 0.45 -17.29
CA LEU A 58 -5.52 -0.64 -18.02
C LEU A 58 -4.98 -0.16 -19.37
N ALA A 59 -5.77 0.61 -20.12
CA ALA A 59 -5.35 1.17 -21.39
C ALA A 59 -4.09 2.05 -21.24
N TYR A 60 -4.05 2.90 -20.22
CA TYR A 60 -2.88 3.71 -19.92
C TYR A 60 -1.64 2.86 -19.59
N VAL A 61 -1.80 1.82 -18.75
CA VAL A 61 -0.70 0.89 -18.42
C VAL A 61 -0.21 0.14 -19.66
N LYS A 62 -1.11 -0.32 -20.54
CA LYS A 62 -0.76 -0.95 -21.83
C LYS A 62 0.01 0.01 -22.73
N HIS A 63 -0.38 1.28 -22.78
CA HIS A 63 0.35 2.31 -23.50
C HIS A 63 1.77 2.50 -22.96
N LEU A 64 1.95 2.60 -21.63
CA LEU A 64 3.28 2.70 -21.00
C LEU A 64 4.19 1.50 -21.32
N LYS A 65 3.59 0.32 -21.59
CA LYS A 65 4.30 -0.89 -22.06
C LYS A 65 4.62 -0.89 -23.56
N GLY A 66 4.21 0.13 -24.31
CA GLY A 66 4.29 0.19 -25.77
C GLY A 66 3.26 -0.68 -26.49
N GLN A 67 2.21 -1.13 -25.80
CA GLN A 67 1.16 -2.03 -26.34
C GLN A 67 -0.08 -1.24 -26.77
N ASN A 68 0.08 -0.29 -27.69
CA ASN A 68 -0.98 0.66 -28.06
C ASN A 68 -2.26 0.01 -28.62
N GLU A 69 -2.14 -1.10 -29.36
CA GLU A 69 -3.32 -1.81 -29.88
C GLU A 69 -4.13 -2.51 -28.77
N GLU A 70 -3.45 -3.07 -27.77
CA GLU A 70 -4.12 -3.61 -26.57
C GLU A 70 -4.74 -2.49 -25.74
N ALA A 71 -4.08 -1.33 -25.67
CA ALA A 71 -4.66 -0.14 -25.03
C ALA A 71 -5.96 0.29 -25.71
N LEU A 72 -6.03 0.30 -27.05
CA LEU A 72 -7.27 0.57 -27.79
C LEU A 72 -8.35 -0.47 -27.51
N LYS A 73 -7.99 -1.75 -27.31
CA LYS A 73 -8.95 -2.79 -26.92
C LYS A 73 -9.55 -2.49 -25.54
N SER A 74 -8.72 -2.15 -24.55
CA SER A 74 -9.21 -1.78 -23.21
C SER A 74 -10.09 -0.53 -23.22
N LEU A 75 -9.81 0.48 -24.07
CA LEU A 75 -10.69 1.64 -24.20
C LEU A 75 -12.04 1.30 -24.87
N ARG A 76 -12.07 0.34 -25.80
CA ARG A 76 -13.33 -0.17 -26.36
C ARG A 76 -14.17 -0.88 -25.31
N GLU A 77 -13.56 -1.74 -24.50
CA GLU A 77 -14.23 -2.39 -23.37
C GLU A 77 -14.81 -1.35 -22.40
N ALA A 78 -14.08 -0.26 -22.14
CA ALA A 78 -14.59 0.85 -21.32
C ALA A 78 -15.80 1.55 -21.97
N GLU A 79 -15.79 1.80 -23.28
CA GLU A 79 -16.94 2.39 -24.00
C GLU A 79 -18.15 1.46 -24.02
N ASP A 80 -17.96 0.15 -24.15
CA ASP A 80 -19.04 -0.84 -24.12
C ASP A 80 -19.73 -0.85 -22.74
N LEU A 81 -18.95 -0.82 -21.65
CA LEU A 81 -19.49 -0.71 -20.29
C LEU A 81 -20.28 0.59 -20.05
N ILE A 82 -19.82 1.72 -20.60
CA ILE A 82 -20.56 2.99 -20.50
C ILE A 82 -21.92 2.90 -21.21
N GLN A 83 -22.02 2.16 -22.31
CA GLN A 83 -23.29 1.99 -23.03
C GLN A 83 -24.29 1.12 -22.26
N GLU A 84 -23.80 0.14 -21.50
CA GLU A 84 -24.61 -0.69 -20.60
C GLU A 84 -25.10 0.09 -19.37
N GLU A 85 -24.34 1.09 -18.91
CA GLU A 85 -24.75 2.02 -17.84
C GLU A 85 -25.87 2.98 -18.32
N HIS A 86 -27.13 2.62 -18.09
CA HIS A 86 -28.27 3.48 -18.40
C HIS A 86 -28.30 4.75 -17.51
N GLY A 87 -28.08 5.95 -18.09
CA GLY A 87 -28.34 7.23 -17.40
C GLY A 87 -27.79 8.49 -18.07
N ASP A 88 -28.27 9.66 -17.60
CA ASP A 88 -27.87 11.00 -18.08
C ASP A 88 -26.40 11.37 -17.78
N GLN A 89 -25.71 10.58 -16.93
CA GLN A 89 -24.31 10.78 -16.56
C GLN A 89 -23.30 10.04 -17.46
N SER A 90 -23.77 9.21 -18.41
CA SER A 90 -22.94 8.46 -19.37
C SER A 90 -22.00 9.37 -20.17
N GLY A 91 -22.47 10.58 -20.52
CA GLY A 91 -21.67 11.57 -21.22
C GLY A 91 -20.49 12.10 -20.41
N MET A 92 -20.61 12.22 -19.08
CA MET A 92 -19.51 12.70 -18.23
C MET A 92 -18.44 11.62 -18.02
N ARG A 93 -18.85 10.36 -17.81
CA ARG A 93 -17.93 9.23 -17.64
C ARG A 93 -17.13 8.91 -18.91
N SER A 94 -17.73 9.17 -20.06
CA SER A 94 -17.06 9.02 -21.37
C SER A 94 -15.88 9.98 -21.58
N LEU A 95 -15.83 11.11 -20.85
CA LEU A 95 -14.80 12.14 -21.08
C LEU A 95 -13.39 11.63 -20.81
N VAL A 96 -13.19 10.83 -19.76
CA VAL A 96 -11.88 10.23 -19.45
C VAL A 96 -11.48 9.27 -20.57
N THR A 97 -12.41 8.42 -21.03
CA THR A 97 -12.19 7.45 -22.10
C THR A 97 -11.85 8.12 -23.42
N TRP A 98 -12.59 9.16 -23.81
CA TRP A 98 -12.31 9.93 -25.02
C TRP A 98 -11.01 10.72 -24.93
N GLY A 99 -10.68 11.26 -23.75
CA GLY A 99 -9.40 11.90 -23.52
C GLY A 99 -8.23 10.93 -23.68
N ASN A 100 -8.37 9.71 -23.14
CA ASN A 100 -7.39 8.63 -23.33
C ASN A 100 -7.27 8.23 -24.82
N TYR A 101 -8.37 8.10 -25.56
CA TYR A 101 -8.32 7.84 -27.00
C TYR A 101 -7.57 8.93 -27.76
N ALA A 102 -7.86 10.21 -27.45
CA ALA A 102 -7.23 11.34 -28.12
C ALA A 102 -5.70 11.31 -27.95
N TRP A 103 -5.22 11.09 -26.72
CA TRP A 103 -3.80 10.91 -26.42
C TRP A 103 -3.20 9.68 -27.11
N LEU A 104 -3.89 8.54 -27.08
CA LEU A 104 -3.39 7.30 -27.66
C LEU A 104 -3.26 7.41 -29.18
N TYR A 105 -4.25 7.95 -29.89
CA TYR A 105 -4.18 8.18 -31.32
C TYR A 105 -3.10 9.20 -31.69
N TYR A 106 -2.91 10.23 -30.86
CA TYR A 106 -1.81 11.18 -31.03
C TYR A 106 -0.45 10.48 -30.95
N HIS A 107 -0.22 9.65 -29.93
CA HIS A 107 1.02 8.86 -29.80
C HIS A 107 1.23 7.85 -30.94
N MET A 108 0.15 7.37 -31.57
CA MET A 108 0.20 6.50 -32.75
C MET A 108 0.40 7.27 -34.07
N GLY A 109 0.43 8.61 -34.06
CA GLY A 109 0.52 9.45 -35.25
C GLY A 109 -0.78 9.58 -36.04
N ARG A 110 -1.91 9.11 -35.49
CA ARG A 110 -3.25 9.13 -36.09
C ARG A 110 -3.99 10.43 -35.74
N LEU A 111 -3.43 11.56 -36.18
CA LEU A 111 -3.86 12.91 -35.76
C LEU A 111 -5.33 13.24 -36.07
N ALA A 112 -5.87 12.75 -37.19
CA ALA A 112 -7.28 12.97 -37.55
C ALA A 112 -8.24 12.32 -36.54
N GLU A 113 -7.88 11.15 -36.01
CA GLU A 113 -8.67 10.43 -35.01
C GLU A 113 -8.51 11.07 -33.64
N ALA A 114 -7.29 11.49 -33.29
CA ALA A 114 -7.07 12.29 -32.09
C ALA A 114 -7.96 13.55 -32.07
N GLN A 115 -8.03 14.28 -33.19
CA GLN A 115 -8.90 15.45 -33.32
C GLN A 115 -10.39 15.07 -33.22
N THR A 116 -10.80 13.94 -33.79
CA THR A 116 -12.20 13.47 -33.68
C THR A 116 -12.63 13.27 -32.23
N TYR A 117 -11.77 12.70 -31.38
CA TYR A 117 -12.08 12.54 -29.96
C TYR A 117 -11.98 13.86 -29.17
N LEU A 118 -11.06 14.76 -29.53
CA LEU A 118 -11.06 16.13 -29.00
C LEU A 118 -12.37 16.86 -29.28
N ASP A 119 -12.91 16.74 -30.49
CA ASP A 119 -14.19 17.34 -30.87
C ASP A 119 -15.36 16.76 -30.05
N LYS A 120 -15.35 15.45 -29.76
CA LYS A 120 -16.35 14.81 -28.88
C LYS A 120 -16.30 15.37 -27.46
N VAL A 121 -15.09 15.53 -26.90
CA VAL A 121 -14.89 16.13 -25.58
C VAL A 121 -15.38 17.58 -25.59
N GLU A 122 -15.00 18.36 -26.61
CA GLU A 122 -15.36 19.77 -26.72
C GLU A 122 -16.87 19.99 -26.81
N ASN A 123 -17.55 19.20 -27.65
CA ASN A 123 -19.00 19.26 -27.82
C ASN A 123 -19.74 18.92 -26.52
N THR A 124 -19.23 17.93 -25.77
CA THR A 124 -19.80 17.57 -24.47
C THR A 124 -19.55 18.67 -23.43
N CYS A 125 -18.36 19.26 -23.39
CA CYS A 125 -18.06 20.41 -22.52
C CYS A 125 -19.00 21.59 -22.78
N LYS A 126 -19.24 21.91 -24.06
CA LYS A 126 -20.18 22.96 -24.47
C LYS A 126 -21.62 22.66 -24.03
N LYS A 127 -22.07 21.41 -24.12
CA LYS A 127 -23.41 20.99 -23.70
C LYS A 127 -23.66 21.23 -22.21
N PHE A 128 -22.63 21.11 -21.38
CA PHE A 128 -22.71 21.36 -19.93
C PHE A 128 -22.39 22.82 -19.54
N ALA A 129 -22.41 23.77 -20.49
CA ALA A 129 -22.18 25.20 -20.26
C ALA A 129 -20.86 25.53 -19.53
N ASN A 130 -19.82 24.76 -19.82
CA ASN A 130 -18.55 24.82 -19.10
C ASN A 130 -17.65 25.97 -19.61
N PRO A 131 -16.95 26.74 -18.74
CA PRO A 131 -16.07 27.83 -19.15
C PRO A 131 -14.84 27.40 -19.98
N SER A 132 -14.38 26.16 -19.81
CA SER A 132 -13.26 25.59 -20.57
C SER A 132 -13.75 24.67 -21.69
N SER A 133 -13.15 24.80 -22.87
CA SER A 133 -13.48 23.98 -24.05
C SER A 133 -13.15 22.49 -23.87
N TYR A 134 -12.16 22.12 -23.04
CA TYR A 134 -11.68 20.73 -22.96
C TYR A 134 -11.60 20.16 -21.54
N ARG A 135 -12.00 20.94 -20.52
CA ARG A 135 -11.85 20.57 -19.11
C ARG A 135 -13.13 20.80 -18.33
N ILE A 136 -13.85 19.73 -17.97
CA ILE A 136 -14.97 19.80 -17.02
C ILE A 136 -14.47 19.56 -15.60
N ASP A 137 -14.84 20.46 -14.70
CA ASP A 137 -14.70 20.26 -13.25
C ASP A 137 -16.03 19.75 -12.71
N CYS A 138 -16.13 18.43 -12.52
CA CYS A 138 -17.27 17.78 -11.87
C CYS A 138 -16.78 16.70 -10.89
N PRO A 139 -17.57 16.37 -9.86
CA PRO A 139 -17.12 15.46 -8.80
C PRO A 139 -16.86 14.04 -9.32
N GLN A 140 -17.49 13.62 -10.42
CA GLN A 140 -17.20 12.33 -11.07
C GLN A 140 -15.78 12.27 -11.62
N MET A 141 -15.29 13.35 -12.23
CA MET A 141 -13.91 13.40 -12.73
C MET A 141 -12.90 13.41 -11.60
N ASP A 142 -13.23 14.08 -10.48
CA ASP A 142 -12.42 14.05 -9.27
C ASP A 142 -12.40 12.63 -8.68
N CYS A 143 -13.53 11.92 -8.67
CA CYS A 143 -13.62 10.51 -8.24
C CYS A 143 -12.74 9.58 -9.08
N GLU A 144 -12.86 9.65 -10.42
CA GLU A 144 -12.07 8.85 -11.36
C GLU A 144 -10.56 9.08 -11.21
N GLU A 145 -10.14 10.34 -11.07
CA GLU A 145 -8.75 10.71 -10.79
C GLU A 145 -8.29 10.13 -9.44
N GLY A 146 -9.14 10.21 -8.42
CA GLY A 146 -8.90 9.64 -7.10
C GLY A 146 -8.65 8.13 -7.13
N TRP A 147 -9.47 7.38 -7.86
CA TRP A 147 -9.31 5.93 -8.03
C TRP A 147 -8.04 5.57 -8.78
N ALA A 148 -7.73 6.26 -9.88
CA ALA A 148 -6.50 6.04 -10.64
C ALA A 148 -5.25 6.28 -9.77
N LEU A 149 -5.22 7.39 -9.03
CA LEU A 149 -4.14 7.71 -8.09
C LEU A 149 -4.03 6.64 -6.99
N LEU A 150 -5.16 6.22 -6.40
CA LEU A 150 -5.21 5.20 -5.35
C LEU A 150 -4.69 3.84 -5.84
N LYS A 151 -4.92 3.49 -7.11
CA LYS A 151 -4.43 2.24 -7.70
C LYS A 151 -2.93 2.28 -8.03
N CYS A 152 -2.41 3.46 -8.33
CA CYS A 152 -0.99 3.70 -8.69
C CYS A 152 -0.04 3.81 -7.47
N GLY A 153 -0.50 3.48 -6.26
CA GLY A 153 0.38 3.24 -5.10
C GLY A 153 0.59 4.42 -4.14
N GLY A 154 1.32 4.16 -3.06
CA GLY A 154 1.34 4.99 -1.84
C GLY A 154 1.74 6.46 -2.05
N LYS A 155 2.65 6.73 -2.99
CA LYS A 155 3.08 8.10 -3.32
C LYS A 155 1.94 9.00 -3.80
N ASN A 156 0.88 8.39 -4.33
CA ASN A 156 -0.27 9.09 -4.88
C ASN A 156 -1.42 9.23 -3.87
N TYR A 157 -1.36 8.60 -2.69
CA TYR A 157 -2.51 8.54 -1.77
C TYR A 157 -2.93 9.91 -1.21
N LYS A 158 -1.98 10.82 -0.96
CA LYS A 158 -2.33 12.18 -0.52
C LYS A 158 -3.12 12.94 -1.60
N ARG A 159 -2.76 12.75 -2.86
CA ARG A 159 -3.49 13.33 -4.00
C ARG A 159 -4.85 12.67 -4.19
N ALA A 160 -4.91 11.34 -4.12
CA ALA A 160 -6.16 10.59 -4.17
C ALA A 160 -7.16 11.05 -3.09
N LYS A 161 -6.66 11.29 -1.87
CA LYS A 161 -7.46 11.79 -0.75
C LYS A 161 -8.08 13.15 -1.10
N ALA A 162 -7.28 14.09 -1.60
CA ALA A 162 -7.74 15.42 -1.97
C ALA A 162 -8.79 15.38 -3.10
N CYS A 163 -8.65 14.46 -4.06
CA CYS A 163 -9.64 14.26 -5.12
C CYS A 163 -11.00 13.84 -4.55
N PHE A 164 -11.04 12.84 -3.67
CA PHE A 164 -12.29 12.42 -3.04
C PHE A 164 -12.87 13.47 -2.08
N GLU A 165 -12.02 14.24 -1.36
CA GLU A 165 -12.47 15.36 -0.53
C GLU A 165 -13.20 16.41 -1.36
N LYS A 166 -12.61 16.81 -2.49
CA LYS A 166 -13.22 17.76 -3.42
C LYS A 166 -14.54 17.24 -4.00
N ALA A 167 -14.64 15.94 -4.30
CA ALA A 167 -15.88 15.34 -4.75
C ALA A 167 -16.97 15.36 -3.66
N LEU A 168 -16.60 15.07 -2.40
CA LEU A 168 -17.49 15.10 -1.24
C LEU A 168 -17.91 16.51 -0.81
N GLU A 169 -17.13 17.56 -1.12
CA GLU A 169 -17.55 18.95 -0.91
C GLU A 169 -18.80 19.31 -1.73
N VAL A 170 -18.94 18.68 -2.91
CA VAL A 170 -20.09 18.90 -3.80
C VAL A 170 -21.26 17.97 -3.45
N ASP A 171 -20.97 16.69 -3.17
CA ASP A 171 -21.98 15.69 -2.81
C ASP A 171 -21.54 14.84 -1.60
N PRO A 172 -21.81 15.31 -0.37
CA PRO A 172 -21.30 14.68 0.86
C PRO A 172 -21.86 13.29 1.17
N GLU A 173 -23.03 12.94 0.62
CA GLU A 173 -23.69 11.64 0.86
C GLU A 173 -23.51 10.68 -0.32
N ASN A 174 -22.65 11.02 -1.29
CA ASN A 174 -22.36 10.14 -2.40
C ASN A 174 -21.66 8.84 -1.92
N PRO A 175 -22.23 7.66 -2.19
CA PRO A 175 -21.64 6.42 -1.72
C PRO A 175 -20.29 6.10 -2.35
N GLU A 176 -20.09 6.44 -3.63
CA GLU A 176 -18.83 6.18 -4.35
C GLU A 176 -17.69 7.03 -3.79
N PHE A 177 -17.93 8.34 -3.62
CA PHE A 177 -16.92 9.27 -3.15
C PHE A 177 -16.54 8.97 -1.70
N SER A 178 -17.53 8.64 -0.86
CA SER A 178 -17.32 8.25 0.53
C SER A 178 -16.48 6.96 0.64
N THR A 179 -16.72 6.00 -0.27
CA THR A 179 -15.96 4.75 -0.34
C THR A 179 -14.50 4.99 -0.71
N GLY A 180 -14.26 5.72 -1.80
CA GLY A 180 -12.90 6.06 -2.24
C GLY A 180 -12.13 6.86 -1.19
N TYR A 181 -12.81 7.81 -0.53
CA TYR A 181 -12.26 8.57 0.57
C TYR A 181 -11.86 7.69 1.76
N ALA A 182 -12.78 6.81 2.22
CA ALA A 182 -12.55 5.94 3.36
C ALA A 182 -11.40 4.95 3.13
N ILE A 183 -11.32 4.35 1.93
CA ILE A 183 -10.23 3.44 1.58
C ILE A 183 -8.90 4.19 1.56
N THR A 184 -8.88 5.41 1.00
CA THR A 184 -7.66 6.22 0.93
C THR A 184 -7.20 6.65 2.32
N ALA A 185 -8.14 7.10 3.18
CA ALA A 185 -7.86 7.44 4.57
C ALA A 185 -7.32 6.24 5.35
N TYR A 186 -7.94 5.06 5.21
CA TYR A 186 -7.46 3.81 5.82
C TYR A 186 -6.05 3.45 5.38
N ARG A 187 -5.75 3.59 4.08
CA ARG A 187 -4.42 3.28 3.57
C ARG A 187 -3.39 4.25 4.13
N LEU A 188 -3.66 5.56 4.12
CA LEU A 188 -2.77 6.59 4.66
C LEU A 188 -2.48 6.41 6.15
N ASP A 189 -3.50 6.06 6.94
CA ASP A 189 -3.37 5.78 8.38
C ASP A 189 -2.40 4.61 8.65
N GLY A 190 -2.31 3.65 7.72
CA GLY A 190 -1.32 2.57 7.79
C GLY A 190 0.14 2.97 7.49
N PHE A 191 0.39 4.13 6.88
CA PHE A 191 1.73 4.67 6.61
C PHE A 191 2.18 5.68 7.67
N THR A 192 1.27 6.56 8.11
CA THR A 192 1.57 7.53 9.15
C THR A 192 1.38 6.85 10.50
N GLY A 193 2.46 6.36 11.12
CA GLY A 193 2.45 5.78 12.47
C GLY A 193 1.39 6.45 13.36
N ALA A 194 0.36 5.69 13.71
CA ALA A 194 -0.94 6.25 14.02
C ALA A 194 -0.91 7.12 15.30
N THR A 195 -1.33 8.37 15.16
CA THR A 195 -1.71 9.20 16.32
C THR A 195 -3.16 8.90 16.67
N GLN A 196 -3.54 8.97 17.95
CA GLN A 196 -4.92 8.68 18.40
C GLN A 196 -5.99 9.50 17.63
N MET A 197 -5.64 10.74 17.23
CA MET A 197 -6.52 11.60 16.43
C MET A 197 -6.73 11.07 14.99
N SER A 198 -5.68 10.53 14.36
CA SER A 198 -5.76 9.88 13.04
C SER A 198 -6.65 8.63 13.10
N GLU A 199 -6.54 7.87 14.19
CA GLU A 199 -7.29 6.62 14.33
C GLU A 199 -8.80 6.83 14.43
N ALA A 200 -9.22 7.79 15.26
CA ALA A 200 -10.63 8.15 15.41
C ALA A 200 -11.21 8.71 14.12
N PHE A 201 -10.45 9.55 13.40
CA PHE A 201 -10.86 10.10 12.12
C PHE A 201 -11.12 9.00 11.09
N CYS A 202 -10.14 8.12 10.85
CA CYS A 202 -10.25 7.03 9.89
C CYS A 202 -11.40 6.07 10.22
N LEU A 203 -11.60 5.75 11.51
CA LEU A 203 -12.70 4.90 11.96
C LEU A 203 -14.06 5.51 11.62
N ASN A 204 -14.25 6.80 11.88
CA ASN A 204 -15.51 7.49 11.58
C ASN A 204 -15.77 7.57 10.08
N THR A 205 -14.73 7.82 9.26
CA THR A 205 -14.85 7.81 7.80
C THR A 205 -15.30 6.44 7.27
N LEU A 206 -14.70 5.34 7.77
CA LEU A 206 -15.11 3.98 7.40
C LEU A 206 -16.54 3.65 7.84
N LYS A 207 -16.96 4.07 9.04
CA LYS A 207 -18.34 3.89 9.51
C LYS A 207 -19.35 4.61 8.60
N GLN A 208 -19.03 5.82 8.16
CA GLN A 208 -19.88 6.57 7.23
C GLN A 208 -19.95 5.88 5.86
N ALA A 209 -18.82 5.39 5.33
CA ALA A 209 -18.81 4.67 4.06
C ALA A 209 -19.64 3.37 4.10
N VAL A 210 -19.53 2.58 5.18
CA VAL A 210 -20.38 1.38 5.37
C VAL A 210 -21.86 1.74 5.52
N LYS A 211 -22.19 2.88 6.15
CA LYS A 211 -23.57 3.35 6.25
C LYS A 211 -24.16 3.68 4.88
N LEU A 212 -23.38 4.31 4.00
CA LEU A 212 -23.82 4.69 2.65
C LEU A 212 -23.81 3.50 1.68
N ASN A 213 -22.93 2.51 1.89
CA ASN A 213 -22.80 1.29 1.10
C ASN A 213 -22.87 0.04 1.98
N SER A 214 -24.08 -0.26 2.48
CA SER A 214 -24.28 -1.37 3.43
C SER A 214 -23.98 -2.74 2.85
N GLU A 215 -24.03 -2.94 1.53
CA GLU A 215 -23.79 -4.24 0.91
C GLU A 215 -22.32 -4.47 0.52
N ASP A 216 -21.48 -3.44 0.61
CA ASP A 216 -20.08 -3.53 0.21
C ASP A 216 -19.26 -4.30 1.27
N GLY A 217 -19.02 -5.58 0.97
CA GLY A 217 -18.20 -6.45 1.80
C GLY A 217 -16.75 -5.99 1.93
N TYR A 218 -16.21 -5.29 0.92
CA TYR A 218 -14.84 -4.80 0.92
C TYR A 218 -14.65 -3.69 1.94
N ILE A 219 -15.56 -2.72 2.02
CA ILE A 219 -15.48 -1.65 3.03
C ILE A 219 -15.69 -2.22 4.43
N LYS A 220 -16.62 -3.17 4.61
CA LYS A 220 -16.87 -3.82 5.91
C LYS A 220 -15.62 -4.47 6.48
N VAL A 221 -14.84 -5.19 5.67
CA VAL A 221 -13.60 -5.83 6.16
C VAL A 221 -12.49 -4.82 6.48
N LEU A 222 -12.46 -3.66 5.83
CA LEU A 222 -11.55 -2.57 6.21
C LEU A 222 -11.97 -1.91 7.52
N LEU A 223 -13.27 -1.66 7.72
CA LEU A 223 -13.83 -1.21 9.00
C LEU A 223 -13.49 -2.20 10.12
N ALA A 224 -13.67 -3.50 9.89
CA ALA A 224 -13.33 -4.54 10.85
C ALA A 224 -11.85 -4.51 11.26
N LEU A 225 -10.94 -4.32 10.30
CA LEU A 225 -9.51 -4.21 10.59
C LEU A 225 -9.20 -2.95 11.40
N LYS A 226 -9.83 -1.81 11.08
CA LYS A 226 -9.63 -0.58 11.85
C LYS A 226 -10.19 -0.69 13.27
N LEU A 227 -11.34 -1.35 13.43
CA LEU A 227 -11.91 -1.69 14.74
C LEU A 227 -10.94 -2.57 15.56
N GLN A 228 -10.28 -3.54 14.91
CA GLN A 228 -9.24 -4.35 15.56
C GLN A 228 -8.03 -3.52 15.99
N ASP A 229 -7.61 -2.55 15.17
CA ASP A 229 -6.49 -1.65 15.51
C ASP A 229 -6.79 -0.79 16.75
N VAL A 230 -8.03 -0.29 16.89
CA VAL A 230 -8.47 0.50 18.06
C VAL A 230 -8.95 -0.36 19.25
N GLY A 231 -8.68 -1.67 19.23
CA GLY A 231 -9.02 -2.59 20.33
C GLY A 231 -10.47 -3.07 20.40
N GLN A 232 -11.32 -2.71 19.43
CA GLN A 232 -12.72 -3.14 19.32
C GLN A 232 -12.87 -4.43 18.49
N GLU A 233 -12.03 -5.44 18.78
CA GLU A 233 -11.94 -6.66 17.97
C GLU A 233 -13.26 -7.44 17.85
N ALA A 234 -14.04 -7.53 18.92
CA ALA A 234 -15.31 -8.26 18.92
C ALA A 234 -16.37 -7.64 18.00
N GLU A 235 -16.40 -6.32 17.85
CA GLU A 235 -17.26 -5.63 16.88
C GLU A 235 -16.74 -5.85 15.46
N GLY A 236 -15.43 -5.75 15.27
CA GLY A 236 -14.81 -6.02 13.96
C GLY A 236 -15.09 -7.44 13.45
N GLU A 237 -15.07 -8.45 14.34
CA GLU A 237 -15.35 -9.83 13.94
C GLU A 237 -16.77 -10.03 13.41
N LYS A 238 -17.76 -9.29 13.93
CA LYS A 238 -19.13 -9.33 13.38
C LYS A 238 -19.19 -8.86 11.93
N TYR A 239 -18.49 -7.77 11.61
CA TYR A 239 -18.37 -7.28 10.24
C TYR A 239 -17.62 -8.25 9.33
N ILE A 240 -16.61 -8.98 9.84
CA ILE A 240 -15.95 -10.06 9.09
C ILE A 240 -16.93 -11.19 8.77
N GLU A 241 -17.70 -11.65 9.75
CA GLU A 241 -18.66 -12.73 9.56
C GLU A 241 -19.76 -12.35 8.56
N GLU A 242 -20.30 -11.13 8.68
CA GLU A 242 -21.28 -10.58 7.75
C GLU A 242 -20.71 -10.48 6.32
N ALA A 243 -19.49 -9.92 6.16
CA ALA A 243 -18.87 -9.80 4.86
C ALA A 243 -18.59 -11.18 4.21
N LEU A 244 -18.24 -12.19 5.00
CA LEU A 244 -17.99 -13.56 4.50
C LEU A 244 -19.26 -14.30 4.04
N THR A 245 -20.44 -13.88 4.52
CA THR A 245 -21.72 -14.40 4.02
C THR A 245 -22.14 -13.80 2.69
N ASN A 246 -21.61 -12.63 2.33
CA ASN A 246 -21.87 -12.00 1.04
C ASN A 246 -20.95 -12.58 -0.04
N THR A 247 -21.48 -12.71 -1.26
CA THR A 247 -20.72 -13.13 -2.44
C THR A 247 -19.99 -11.96 -3.12
N SER A 248 -20.39 -10.71 -2.84
CA SER A 248 -19.80 -9.54 -3.46
C SER A 248 -18.32 -9.38 -3.10
N SER A 249 -17.47 -9.19 -4.12
CA SER A 249 -16.03 -8.97 -3.99
C SER A 249 -15.35 -10.04 -3.12
N GLN A 250 -15.84 -11.28 -3.17
CA GLN A 250 -15.49 -12.35 -2.23
C GLN A 250 -13.97 -12.58 -2.14
N THR A 251 -13.26 -12.52 -3.27
CA THR A 251 -11.79 -12.65 -3.27
C THR A 251 -11.11 -11.58 -2.42
N TYR A 252 -11.56 -10.32 -2.52
CA TYR A 252 -11.04 -9.22 -1.70
C TYR A 252 -11.46 -9.33 -0.24
N VAL A 253 -12.71 -9.71 0.05
CA VAL A 253 -13.18 -9.99 1.41
C VAL A 253 -12.32 -11.05 2.08
N LEU A 254 -12.04 -12.16 1.39
CA LEU A 254 -11.19 -13.25 1.89
C LEU A 254 -9.78 -12.75 2.27
N ARG A 255 -9.18 -11.87 1.47
CA ARG A 255 -7.84 -11.28 1.73
C ARG A 255 -7.78 -10.57 3.08
N TYR A 256 -8.75 -9.69 3.37
CA TYR A 256 -8.74 -8.88 4.58
C TYR A 256 -9.32 -9.59 5.80
N ALA A 257 -10.30 -10.49 5.62
CA ALA A 257 -10.76 -11.39 6.67
C ALA A 257 -9.61 -12.30 7.17
N ALA A 258 -8.80 -12.81 6.24
CA ALA A 258 -7.61 -13.58 6.59
C ALA A 258 -6.58 -12.73 7.37
N LYS A 259 -6.35 -11.47 6.97
CA LYS A 259 -5.50 -10.52 7.71
C LYS A 259 -6.02 -10.29 9.14
N PHE A 260 -7.34 -10.15 9.31
CA PHE A 260 -7.98 -10.00 10.61
C PHE A 260 -7.72 -11.21 11.52
N TYR A 261 -7.98 -12.43 11.03
CA TYR A 261 -7.72 -13.66 11.79
C TYR A 261 -6.24 -13.89 12.07
N ARG A 262 -5.34 -13.47 11.17
CA ARG A 262 -3.89 -13.51 11.40
C ARG A 262 -3.50 -12.61 12.58
N LYS A 263 -4.02 -11.38 12.64
CA LYS A 263 -3.76 -10.42 13.74
C LYS A 263 -4.35 -10.90 15.08
N LYS A 264 -5.51 -11.58 15.04
CA LYS A 264 -6.12 -12.26 16.19
C LYS A 264 -5.31 -13.47 16.68
N GLY A 265 -4.34 -13.95 15.90
CA GLY A 265 -3.50 -15.11 16.21
C GLY A 265 -4.06 -16.45 15.73
N SER A 266 -5.21 -16.46 15.06
CA SER A 266 -5.84 -17.64 14.43
C SER A 266 -5.19 -17.95 13.07
N LEU A 267 -3.90 -18.32 13.10
CA LEU A 267 -3.06 -18.47 11.90
C LEU A 267 -3.57 -19.53 10.92
N ASP A 268 -4.12 -20.65 11.41
CA ASP A 268 -4.62 -21.71 10.52
C ASP A 268 -5.86 -21.27 9.75
N LYS A 269 -6.79 -20.53 10.41
CA LYS A 269 -7.97 -19.95 9.75
C LYS A 269 -7.54 -18.91 8.72
N ALA A 270 -6.57 -18.06 9.05
CA ALA A 270 -5.99 -17.10 8.12
C ALA A 270 -5.39 -17.79 6.88
N LEU A 271 -4.57 -18.83 7.07
CA LEU A 271 -3.98 -19.61 5.97
C LEU A 271 -5.05 -20.26 5.07
N GLN A 272 -6.13 -20.79 5.65
CA GLN A 272 -7.23 -21.36 4.86
C GLN A 272 -7.89 -20.31 3.96
N LEU A 273 -8.19 -19.12 4.49
CA LEU A 273 -8.79 -18.03 3.73
C LEU A 273 -7.84 -17.46 2.68
N PHE A 274 -6.56 -17.26 3.01
CA PHE A 274 -5.56 -16.83 2.04
C PHE A 274 -5.37 -17.84 0.91
N LYS A 275 -5.36 -19.15 1.20
CA LYS A 275 -5.31 -20.20 0.17
C LYS A 275 -6.53 -20.19 -0.74
N LYS A 276 -7.72 -19.83 -0.24
CA LYS A 276 -8.91 -19.63 -1.08
C LYS A 276 -8.74 -18.41 -1.99
N ALA A 277 -8.29 -17.27 -1.45
CA ALA A 277 -8.03 -16.06 -2.25
C ALA A 277 -6.94 -16.29 -3.31
N LEU A 278 -5.91 -17.07 -2.99
CA LEU A 278 -4.80 -17.39 -3.90
C LEU A 278 -5.25 -18.25 -5.10
N LYS A 279 -6.31 -19.05 -4.97
CA LYS A 279 -6.85 -19.82 -6.10
C LYS A 279 -7.42 -18.91 -7.19
N ALA A 280 -8.03 -17.80 -6.80
CA ALA A 280 -8.54 -16.80 -7.74
C ALA A 280 -7.42 -15.89 -8.25
N THR A 281 -6.48 -15.52 -7.38
CA THR A 281 -5.47 -14.49 -7.67
C THR A 281 -4.06 -14.99 -7.36
N PRO A 282 -3.54 -15.93 -8.17
CA PRO A 282 -2.31 -16.67 -7.88
C PRO A 282 -1.06 -15.78 -7.89
N SER A 283 -1.06 -14.66 -8.61
CA SER A 283 0.06 -13.70 -8.66
C SER A 283 -0.05 -12.57 -7.62
N SER A 284 -1.02 -12.64 -6.70
CA SER A 284 -1.24 -11.55 -5.75
C SER A 284 -0.10 -11.43 -4.74
N VAL A 285 0.75 -10.41 -4.93
CA VAL A 285 1.85 -10.03 -4.02
C VAL A 285 1.38 -9.89 -2.59
N PHE A 286 0.22 -9.25 -2.39
CA PHE A 286 -0.38 -9.09 -1.07
C PHE A 286 -0.67 -10.44 -0.41
N VAL A 287 -1.30 -11.37 -1.12
CA VAL A 287 -1.65 -12.69 -0.57
C VAL A 287 -0.39 -13.50 -0.24
N HIS A 288 0.60 -13.51 -1.14
CA HIS A 288 1.88 -14.16 -0.90
C HIS A 288 2.59 -13.60 0.34
N HIS A 289 2.71 -12.27 0.46
CA HIS A 289 3.28 -11.63 1.64
C HIS A 289 2.53 -12.02 2.92
N GLN A 290 1.19 -11.98 2.91
CA GLN A 290 0.39 -12.33 4.08
C GLN A 290 0.49 -13.83 4.46
N ILE A 291 0.60 -14.74 3.50
CA ILE A 291 0.86 -16.17 3.77
C ILE A 291 2.25 -16.34 4.40
N GLY A 292 3.27 -15.64 3.88
CA GLY A 292 4.60 -15.59 4.48
C GLY A 292 4.56 -15.13 5.95
N LEU A 293 3.78 -14.08 6.24
CA LEU A 293 3.55 -13.60 7.61
C LEU A 293 2.83 -14.62 8.50
N CYS A 294 1.91 -15.42 7.95
CA CYS A 294 1.26 -16.50 8.71
C CYS A 294 2.26 -17.58 9.12
N TYR A 295 3.09 -18.05 8.19
CA TYR A 295 4.13 -19.04 8.49
C TYR A 295 5.18 -18.49 9.46
N ARG A 296 5.59 -17.23 9.29
CA ARG A 296 6.44 -16.53 10.28
C ARG A 296 5.79 -16.50 11.66
N GLY A 297 4.49 -16.22 11.73
CA GLY A 297 3.71 -16.29 12.97
C GLY A 297 3.74 -17.68 13.62
N GLN A 298 3.61 -18.74 12.82
CA GLN A 298 3.69 -20.12 13.30
C GLN A 298 5.09 -20.44 13.83
N VAL A 299 6.15 -20.01 13.15
CA VAL A 299 7.53 -20.12 13.64
C VAL A 299 7.68 -19.46 15.01
N ILE A 300 7.13 -18.25 15.19
CA ILE A 300 7.18 -17.54 16.47
C ILE A 300 6.42 -18.29 17.57
N GLN A 301 5.22 -18.82 17.28
CA GLN A 301 4.44 -19.61 18.24
C GLN A 301 5.18 -20.88 18.66
N MET A 302 5.76 -21.62 17.70
CA MET A 302 6.56 -22.82 17.97
C MET A 302 7.79 -22.51 18.82
N LYS A 303 8.52 -21.42 18.49
CA LYS A 303 9.69 -21.00 19.27
C LYS A 303 9.28 -20.60 20.69
N LYS A 304 8.18 -19.86 20.87
CA LYS A 304 7.67 -19.54 22.20
C LYS A 304 7.33 -20.80 23.00
N ALA A 305 6.64 -21.77 22.41
CA ALA A 305 6.30 -23.04 23.07
C ALA A 305 7.55 -23.82 23.51
N ALA A 306 8.65 -23.69 22.76
CA ALA A 306 9.94 -24.29 23.08
C ALA A 306 10.88 -23.38 23.90
N ASN A 307 10.37 -22.35 24.59
CA ASN A 307 11.17 -21.38 25.36
C ASN A 307 12.33 -20.76 24.56
N TRP A 308 12.07 -20.46 23.29
CA TRP A 308 13.01 -19.93 22.30
C TRP A 308 14.21 -20.83 21.98
N GLN A 309 14.18 -22.09 22.40
CA GLN A 309 15.23 -23.08 22.15
C GLN A 309 14.65 -24.38 21.55
N PRO A 310 14.08 -24.35 20.33
CA PRO A 310 13.64 -25.56 19.66
C PRO A 310 14.84 -26.48 19.40
N ARG A 311 14.72 -27.77 19.74
CA ARG A 311 15.77 -28.80 19.55
C ARG A 311 15.19 -30.01 18.83
N GLY A 312 16.06 -30.83 18.25
CA GLY A 312 15.66 -32.07 17.57
C GLY A 312 14.57 -31.83 16.52
N GLN A 313 13.42 -32.48 16.70
CA GLN A 313 12.30 -32.41 15.76
C GLN A 313 11.65 -31.01 15.71
N ASP A 314 11.57 -30.29 16.83
CA ASP A 314 10.97 -28.95 16.86
C ASP A 314 11.78 -27.96 16.02
N ARG A 315 13.12 -28.08 16.04
CA ARG A 315 13.99 -27.27 15.19
C ARG A 315 13.77 -27.57 13.71
N LYS A 316 13.68 -28.85 13.34
CA LYS A 316 13.38 -29.26 11.95
C LYS A 316 12.02 -28.76 11.50
N ASN A 317 11.03 -28.78 12.39
CA ASN A 317 9.70 -28.25 12.09
C ASN A 317 9.74 -26.73 11.90
N VAL A 318 10.45 -25.97 12.76
CA VAL A 318 10.64 -24.52 12.60
C VAL A 318 11.29 -24.20 11.26
N GLU A 319 12.38 -24.90 10.93
CA GLU A 319 13.11 -24.73 9.67
C GLU A 319 12.22 -25.02 8.45
N ARG A 320 11.39 -26.08 8.52
CA ARG A 320 10.42 -26.42 7.47
C ARG A 320 9.38 -25.30 7.26
N ILE A 321 8.80 -24.77 8.33
CA ILE A 321 7.83 -23.67 8.22
C ILE A 321 8.51 -22.38 7.76
N ALA A 322 9.74 -22.10 8.21
CA ALA A 322 10.53 -20.96 7.73
C ALA A 322 10.77 -21.03 6.20
N ARG A 323 11.06 -22.22 5.65
CA ARG A 323 11.17 -22.40 4.19
C ARG A 323 9.88 -22.13 3.43
N LEU A 324 8.72 -22.48 3.99
CA LEU A 324 7.42 -22.13 3.40
C LEU A 324 7.22 -20.60 3.41
N ALA A 325 7.61 -19.93 4.49
CA ALA A 325 7.57 -18.47 4.55
C ALA A 325 8.48 -17.83 3.50
N ILE A 326 9.73 -18.31 3.38
CA ILE A 326 10.71 -17.86 2.38
C ILE A 326 10.14 -17.95 0.97
N SER A 327 9.60 -19.10 0.57
CA SER A 327 9.08 -19.28 -0.80
C SER A 327 7.98 -18.27 -1.16
N HIS A 328 7.06 -17.97 -0.23
CA HIS A 328 6.02 -16.97 -0.50
C HIS A 328 6.56 -15.53 -0.47
N LEU A 329 7.54 -15.23 0.38
CA LEU A 329 8.15 -13.90 0.47
C LEU A 329 9.08 -13.61 -0.72
N GLU A 330 9.84 -14.60 -1.20
CA GLU A 330 10.63 -14.52 -2.43
C GLU A 330 9.71 -14.21 -3.62
N PHE A 331 8.62 -14.97 -3.80
CA PHE A 331 7.64 -14.70 -4.87
C PHE A 331 7.10 -13.26 -4.80
N ALA A 332 6.71 -12.78 -3.62
CA ALA A 332 6.20 -11.42 -3.46
C ALA A 332 7.23 -10.36 -3.87
N LEU A 333 8.52 -10.61 -3.63
CA LEU A 333 9.61 -9.71 -3.98
C LEU A 333 10.09 -9.84 -5.43
N GLU A 334 9.87 -10.99 -6.08
CA GLU A 334 10.07 -11.17 -7.51
C GLU A 334 9.05 -10.33 -8.29
N GLU A 335 7.78 -10.40 -7.91
CA GLU A 335 6.69 -9.63 -8.53
C GLU A 335 6.73 -8.14 -8.16
N LYS A 336 7.13 -7.81 -6.93
CA LYS A 336 7.25 -6.42 -6.47
C LYS A 336 8.55 -6.18 -5.68
N PRO A 337 9.66 -5.91 -6.39
CA PRO A 337 10.96 -5.66 -5.76
C PRO A 337 11.01 -4.43 -4.84
N THR A 338 10.04 -3.50 -4.97
CA THR A 338 9.94 -2.28 -4.18
C THR A 338 9.17 -2.43 -2.87
N LEU A 339 8.69 -3.65 -2.55
CA LEU A 339 8.05 -3.96 -1.26
C LEU A 339 9.11 -4.10 -0.15
N ASP A 340 9.68 -2.97 0.26
CA ASP A 340 10.70 -2.83 1.31
C ASP A 340 10.38 -3.59 2.61
N ILE A 341 9.13 -3.53 3.08
CA ILE A 341 8.68 -4.20 4.32
C ILE A 341 8.88 -5.72 4.30
N ALA A 342 8.84 -6.34 3.12
CA ALA A 342 8.95 -7.79 2.98
C ALA A 342 10.40 -8.29 3.06
N TYR A 343 11.40 -7.42 2.80
CA TYR A 343 12.81 -7.80 2.92
C TYR A 343 13.20 -8.12 4.36
N VAL A 344 12.69 -7.37 5.34
CA VAL A 344 12.95 -7.66 6.76
C VAL A 344 12.32 -8.99 7.16
N ASP A 345 11.09 -9.25 6.72
CA ASP A 345 10.41 -10.52 6.98
C ASP A 345 11.17 -11.70 6.35
N LEU A 346 11.67 -11.53 5.12
CA LEU A 346 12.44 -12.55 4.39
C LEU A 346 13.79 -12.82 5.06
N ALA A 347 14.53 -11.77 5.42
CA ALA A 347 15.83 -11.91 6.08
C ALA A 347 15.71 -12.63 7.42
N GLU A 348 14.67 -12.31 8.21
CA GLU A 348 14.37 -13.02 9.45
C GLU A 348 14.08 -14.51 9.21
N MET A 349 13.35 -14.86 8.14
CA MET A 349 13.09 -16.27 7.82
C MET A 349 14.33 -17.00 7.31
N TYR A 350 15.23 -16.34 6.59
CA TYR A 350 16.53 -16.92 6.26
C TYR A 350 17.37 -17.24 7.50
N ILE A 351 17.34 -16.36 8.52
CA ILE A 351 18.00 -16.64 9.81
C ILE A 351 17.40 -17.89 10.45
N GLU A 352 16.08 -18.03 10.47
CA GLU A 352 15.41 -19.21 11.04
C GLU A 352 15.68 -20.50 10.24
N ALA A 353 15.91 -20.38 8.92
CA ALA A 353 16.34 -21.48 8.07
C ALA A 353 17.83 -21.81 8.18
N GLY A 354 18.63 -20.94 8.79
CA GLY A 354 20.10 -21.06 8.92
C GLY A 354 20.91 -20.49 7.76
N ASP A 355 20.25 -19.86 6.78
CA ASP A 355 20.87 -19.29 5.57
C ASP A 355 21.38 -17.86 5.81
N HIS A 356 22.36 -17.70 6.69
CA HIS A 356 22.84 -16.37 7.12
C HIS A 356 23.40 -15.51 5.98
N ARG A 357 23.97 -16.12 4.93
CA ARG A 357 24.46 -15.39 3.74
C ARG A 357 23.32 -14.70 3.01
N LYS A 358 22.24 -15.43 2.72
CA LYS A 358 21.05 -14.85 2.09
C LYS A 358 20.39 -13.79 2.97
N ALA A 359 20.40 -13.97 4.30
CA ALA A 359 19.91 -12.95 5.23
C ALA A 359 20.71 -11.65 5.12
N GLU A 360 22.05 -11.73 5.12
CA GLU A 360 22.96 -10.60 4.91
C GLU A 360 22.68 -9.90 3.57
N ASP A 361 22.66 -10.65 2.46
CA ASP A 361 22.38 -10.10 1.13
C ASP A 361 21.03 -9.37 1.06
N THR A 362 20.02 -9.92 1.74
CA THR A 362 18.66 -9.35 1.81
C THR A 362 18.67 -8.03 2.60
N TYR A 363 19.38 -7.95 3.73
CA TYR A 363 19.53 -6.72 4.51
C TYR A 363 20.30 -5.64 3.73
N GLN A 364 21.39 -6.01 3.05
CA GLN A 364 22.16 -5.08 2.24
C GLN A 364 21.31 -4.51 1.10
N LYS A 365 20.52 -5.35 0.43
CA LYS A 365 19.62 -4.92 -0.65
C LYS A 365 18.64 -3.86 -0.16
N VAL A 366 17.92 -4.09 0.95
CA VAL A 366 16.94 -3.10 1.46
C VAL A 366 17.60 -1.81 1.93
N LEU A 367 18.82 -1.85 2.48
CA LEU A 367 19.57 -0.67 2.90
C LEU A 367 20.01 0.24 1.73
N THR A 368 20.10 -0.30 0.51
CA THR A 368 20.42 0.48 -0.70
C THR A 368 19.20 1.13 -1.36
N MET A 369 17.98 0.84 -0.87
CA MET A 369 16.75 1.39 -1.45
C MET A 369 16.60 2.88 -1.10
N LYS A 370 16.33 3.71 -2.11
CA LYS A 370 16.33 5.20 -2.01
C LYS A 370 15.15 5.80 -1.22
N VAL A 371 14.06 5.07 -1.01
CA VAL A 371 12.85 5.60 -0.39
C VAL A 371 12.34 4.58 0.62
N LEU A 372 12.76 4.77 1.87
CA LEU A 372 12.22 4.04 3.02
C LEU A 372 11.50 5.06 3.90
N GLU A 373 10.29 4.74 4.35
CA GLU A 373 9.67 5.53 5.41
C GLU A 373 10.51 5.45 6.67
N GLU A 374 10.53 6.53 7.46
CA GLU A 374 11.41 6.65 8.64
C GLU A 374 11.22 5.47 9.61
N GLU A 375 9.98 5.06 9.87
CA GLU A 375 9.68 3.90 10.73
C GLU A 375 10.18 2.58 10.12
N GLN A 376 10.08 2.41 8.80
CA GLN A 376 10.61 1.21 8.15
C GLN A 376 12.14 1.20 8.16
N LEU A 377 12.78 2.35 7.98
CA LEU A 377 14.23 2.45 8.08
C LEU A 377 14.71 2.12 9.51
N GLN A 378 14.00 2.59 10.54
CA GLN A 378 14.24 2.17 11.93
C GLN A 378 14.13 0.64 12.08
N ARG A 379 13.08 0.03 11.50
CA ARG A 379 12.87 -1.42 11.54
C ARG A 379 13.98 -2.19 10.85
N VAL A 380 14.41 -1.75 9.67
CA VAL A 380 15.52 -2.37 8.92
C VAL A 380 16.79 -2.33 9.75
N HIS A 381 17.18 -1.15 10.27
CA HIS A 381 18.37 -1.00 11.08
C HIS A 381 18.30 -1.80 12.39
N PHE A 382 17.17 -1.80 13.08
CA PHE A 382 16.99 -2.60 14.29
C PHE A 382 17.13 -4.11 14.02
N SER A 383 16.42 -4.64 13.01
CA SER A 383 16.49 -6.06 12.67
C SER A 383 17.90 -6.46 12.20
N TYR A 384 18.57 -5.61 11.43
CA TYR A 384 19.94 -5.87 10.98
C TYR A 384 20.97 -5.77 12.13
N GLY A 385 20.81 -4.82 13.05
CA GLY A 385 21.63 -4.76 14.27
C GLY A 385 21.51 -6.02 15.13
N ARG A 386 20.30 -6.57 15.26
CA ARG A 386 20.09 -7.87 15.93
C ARG A 386 20.76 -9.01 15.19
N PHE A 387 20.68 -9.03 13.87
CA PHE A 387 21.39 -10.03 13.07
C PHE A 387 22.90 -9.99 13.31
N GLN A 388 23.49 -8.78 13.32
CA GLN A 388 24.91 -8.60 13.59
C GLN A 388 25.31 -9.06 15.00
N GLU A 389 24.51 -8.71 16.02
CA GLU A 389 24.76 -9.10 17.41
C GLU A 389 24.67 -10.62 17.63
N PHE A 390 23.59 -11.25 17.16
CA PHE A 390 23.25 -12.61 17.55
C PHE A 390 23.76 -13.67 16.58
N GLN A 391 23.79 -13.39 15.27
CA GLN A 391 24.23 -14.34 14.24
C GLN A 391 25.71 -14.13 13.89
N ASN A 392 26.11 -12.91 13.52
CA ASN A 392 27.50 -12.62 13.12
C ASN A 392 28.45 -12.36 14.29
N LYS A 393 27.91 -12.20 15.52
CA LYS A 393 28.69 -11.89 16.74
C LYS A 393 29.53 -10.62 16.64
N SER A 394 29.11 -9.66 15.83
CA SER A 394 29.77 -8.37 15.67
C SER A 394 29.08 -7.30 16.52
N GLU A 395 29.64 -7.03 17.71
CA GLU A 395 29.11 -6.01 18.63
C GLU A 395 29.21 -4.59 18.02
N ASP A 396 30.27 -4.31 17.25
CA ASP A 396 30.49 -2.98 16.64
C ASP A 396 29.46 -2.67 15.55
N HIS A 397 29.21 -3.61 14.62
CA HIS A 397 28.18 -3.42 13.59
C HIS A 397 26.77 -3.35 14.21
N ALA A 398 26.50 -4.13 15.27
CA ALA A 398 25.24 -4.05 15.99
C ALA A 398 25.03 -2.64 16.60
N ILE A 399 26.04 -2.08 17.25
CA ILE A 399 26.03 -0.72 17.81
C ILE A 399 25.74 0.31 16.71
N ILE A 400 26.43 0.25 15.57
CA ILE A 400 26.23 1.18 14.44
C ILE A 400 24.77 1.17 13.99
N HIS A 401 24.18 -0.02 13.81
CA HIS A 401 22.81 -0.10 13.31
C HIS A 401 21.77 0.26 14.37
N TYR A 402 21.97 -0.08 15.64
CA TYR A 402 21.09 0.40 16.70
C TYR A 402 21.15 1.93 16.88
N LEU A 403 22.33 2.54 16.72
CA LEU A 403 22.50 3.99 16.71
C LEU A 403 21.71 4.62 15.56
N LYS A 404 21.89 4.15 14.33
CA LYS A 404 21.14 4.65 13.16
C LYS A 404 19.62 4.55 13.35
N ALA A 405 19.13 3.47 13.96
CA ALA A 405 17.71 3.34 14.27
C ALA A 405 17.24 4.33 15.37
N ALA A 406 18.10 4.65 16.36
CA ALA A 406 17.79 5.57 17.44
C ALA A 406 17.89 7.06 17.03
N GLU A 407 18.76 7.37 16.07
CA GLU A 407 18.97 8.73 15.53
C GLU A 407 17.79 9.24 14.70
N ILE A 408 17.02 8.33 14.09
CA ILE A 408 15.78 8.70 13.40
C ILE A 408 14.78 9.19 14.46
N GLU A 409 14.41 10.46 14.39
CA GLU A 409 13.69 11.16 15.47
C GLU A 409 12.26 10.65 15.70
N ASN A 410 11.61 10.11 14.65
CA ASN A 410 10.24 9.62 14.73
C ASN A 410 10.04 8.62 15.89
N ALA A 411 9.12 8.93 16.81
CA ALA A 411 8.85 8.08 17.96
C ALA A 411 8.20 6.77 17.52
N SER A 412 8.81 5.64 17.87
CA SER A 412 8.28 4.32 17.56
C SER A 412 8.70 3.28 18.59
N PHE A 413 7.92 2.21 18.70
CA PHE A 413 8.27 1.07 19.56
C PHE A 413 9.61 0.41 19.15
N VAL A 414 9.96 0.48 17.86
CA VAL A 414 11.22 -0.04 17.34
C VAL A 414 12.39 0.84 17.77
N ARG A 415 12.22 2.16 17.75
CA ARG A 415 13.21 3.13 18.24
C ARG A 415 13.53 2.88 19.71
N ASP A 416 12.51 2.71 20.54
CA ASP A 416 12.66 2.42 21.97
C ASP A 416 13.43 1.11 22.22
N LYS A 417 13.13 0.07 21.44
CA LYS A 417 13.86 -1.20 21.50
C LYS A 417 15.31 -1.06 21.06
N SER A 418 15.58 -0.23 20.06
CA SER A 418 16.93 0.04 19.57
C SER A 418 17.75 0.73 20.64
N ILE A 419 17.18 1.74 21.32
CA ILE A 419 17.82 2.44 22.45
C ILE A 419 18.15 1.47 23.59
N ARG A 420 17.21 0.60 23.98
CA ARG A 420 17.44 -0.40 25.05
C ARG A 420 18.50 -1.43 24.66
N SER A 421 18.54 -1.85 23.40
CA SER A 421 19.52 -2.84 22.90
C SER A 421 20.91 -2.23 22.84
N LEU A 422 21.01 -0.98 22.37
CA LEU A 422 22.23 -0.18 22.35
C LEU A 422 22.80 0.03 23.76
N GLU A 423 21.97 0.42 24.72
CA GLU A 423 22.37 0.60 26.12
C GLU A 423 22.93 -0.68 26.73
N LYS A 424 22.26 -1.81 26.50
CA LYS A 424 22.71 -3.11 27.00
C LYS A 424 24.09 -3.49 26.44
N LEU A 425 24.31 -3.29 25.14
CA LEU A 425 25.60 -3.57 24.51
C LEU A 425 26.69 -2.62 25.01
N ALA A 426 26.39 -1.32 25.10
CA ALA A 426 27.32 -0.31 25.59
C ALA A 426 27.77 -0.60 27.03
N LEU A 427 26.83 -0.90 27.94
CA LEU A 427 27.16 -1.27 29.33
C LEU A 427 28.03 -2.53 29.41
N LYS A 428 27.74 -3.54 28.59
CA LYS A 428 28.54 -4.77 28.51
C LYS A 428 29.97 -4.49 28.01
N LYS A 429 30.12 -3.57 27.05
CA LYS A 429 31.42 -3.16 26.49
C LYS A 429 32.24 -2.37 27.52
N LEU A 430 31.59 -1.45 28.25
CA LEU A 430 32.21 -0.67 29.33
C LEU A 430 32.68 -1.56 30.50
N GLN A 431 31.94 -2.62 30.84
CA GLN A 431 32.39 -3.60 31.84
C GLN A 431 33.70 -4.30 31.45
N ARG A 432 33.96 -4.47 30.15
CA ARG A 432 35.20 -5.08 29.64
C ARG A 432 36.33 -4.05 29.51
N ASN A 433 36.01 -2.80 29.17
CA ASN A 433 36.95 -1.70 29.04
C ASN A 433 36.35 -0.41 29.61
N SER A 434 36.71 -0.08 30.86
CA SER A 434 36.17 1.09 31.58
C SER A 434 36.62 2.43 31.00
N PHE A 435 37.63 2.46 30.12
CA PHE A 435 38.17 3.67 29.53
C PHE A 435 37.75 3.86 28.06
N ASP A 436 36.77 3.08 27.58
CA ASP A 436 36.24 3.25 26.23
C ASP A 436 35.43 4.56 26.13
N THR A 437 36.11 5.59 25.63
CA THR A 437 35.54 6.94 25.43
C THR A 437 34.39 6.96 24.42
N GLU A 438 34.39 6.05 23.44
CA GLU A 438 33.33 5.97 22.45
C GLU A 438 32.06 5.39 23.07
N THR A 439 32.20 4.31 23.84
CA THR A 439 31.09 3.72 24.60
C THR A 439 30.52 4.70 25.63
N MET A 440 31.36 5.50 26.30
CA MET A 440 30.88 6.55 27.21
C MET A 440 30.06 7.63 26.50
N ARG A 441 30.46 8.05 25.29
CA ARG A 441 29.69 9.01 24.47
C ARG A 441 28.34 8.44 24.05
N ILE A 442 28.30 7.16 23.67
CA ILE A 442 27.06 6.46 23.31
C ILE A 442 26.09 6.43 24.51
N LEU A 443 26.58 6.14 25.71
CA LEU A 443 25.74 6.16 26.92
C LEU A 443 25.23 7.56 27.25
N GLN A 444 26.06 8.59 27.12
CA GLN A 444 25.62 9.98 27.28
C GLN A 444 24.51 10.35 26.28
N PHE A 445 24.67 9.93 25.02
CA PHE A 445 23.64 10.11 24.00
C PHE A 445 22.33 9.40 24.36
N ILE A 446 22.39 8.14 24.82
CA ILE A 446 21.20 7.40 25.30
C ILE A 446 20.51 8.13 26.45
N HIS A 447 21.28 8.63 27.42
CA HIS A 447 20.71 9.37 28.55
C HIS A 447 19.96 10.64 28.10
N LYS A 448 20.51 11.35 27.10
CA LYS A 448 19.84 12.50 26.48
C LYS A 448 18.52 12.08 25.83
N LEU A 449 18.53 11.04 25.00
CA LEU A 449 17.31 10.54 24.34
C LEU A 449 16.23 10.12 25.35
N LYS A 450 16.61 9.42 26.42
CA LYS A 450 15.66 9.01 27.47
C LYS A 450 15.07 10.22 28.23
N ALA A 451 15.89 11.24 28.49
CA ALA A 451 15.41 12.46 29.13
C ALA A 451 14.41 13.22 28.23
N GLU A 452 14.64 13.26 26.92
CA GLU A 452 13.70 13.81 25.94
C GLU A 452 12.39 13.01 25.88
N MET A 453 12.47 11.68 25.89
CA MET A 453 11.29 10.80 25.95
C MET A 453 10.46 11.01 27.22
N ASN A 454 11.10 11.14 28.37
CA ASN A 454 10.40 11.37 29.64
C ASN A 454 9.70 12.74 29.65
N LYS A 455 10.35 13.79 29.13
CA LYS A 455 9.72 15.12 28.97
C LYS A 455 8.53 15.11 28.02
N ALA A 456 8.58 14.30 26.95
CA ALA A 456 7.47 14.16 26.02
C ALA A 456 6.26 13.41 26.64
N LEU A 457 6.50 12.52 27.60
CA LEU A 457 5.45 11.86 28.38
C LEU A 457 4.81 12.79 29.43
N GLU A 458 5.53 13.80 29.89
CA GLU A 458 5.10 14.82 30.88
C GLU A 458 4.45 16.07 30.21
N GLY A 459 3.71 15.91 29.11
CA GLY A 459 3.10 17.01 28.34
C GLY A 459 2.35 18.09 29.17
N PRO A 460 2.11 19.29 28.60
CA PRO A 460 1.88 20.55 29.32
C PRO A 460 0.51 20.64 30.01
N GLU A 461 0.33 19.92 31.12
CA GLU A 461 -0.82 20.07 32.04
C GLU A 461 -0.38 20.38 33.49
N ALA A 462 0.90 20.65 33.75
CA ALA A 462 1.39 20.89 35.11
C ALA A 462 1.54 22.38 35.51
N HIS A 463 1.31 23.33 34.60
CA HIS A 463 1.41 24.77 34.91
C HIS A 463 0.31 25.59 34.20
N CYS A 464 -0.91 25.53 34.73
CA CYS A 464 -1.85 26.65 34.78
C CYS A 464 -2.89 26.40 35.87
#